data_AF-S9TPB2-F1
#
_entry.id   AF-S9TPB2-F1
#
_cell.length_a   1.000
_cell.length_b   1.000
_cell.length_c   1.000
_cell.angle_alpha   90.00
_cell.angle_beta   90.00
_cell.angle_gamma   90.00
#
_symmetry.space_group_name_H-M   'P 1'
#
loop_
_entity.id
_entity.type
_entity.pdbx_description
1 polymer ?
#
loop_
_entity_poly.entity_id
_entity_poly.type
_entity_poly.pdbx_seq_one_letter_code
_entity_poly.pdbx_strand_id
1 'polypeptide(L)'
;MLSPIPGDFKILVCDRVGAQIVNTCMRMHDLMDHGITLVEDLYMVRQPVISSPAIYLIAPDPESVQRVIEDWAARSTYKEAHVFFTGASNEALLHAFAMAPPRVAAHIFTLKDMLMDFSVPEPLLFHMNLTGDLMKLFPPEIALSGGRENILGQVGRRLVSVFVTIGCGVPVVRYQATSRLAQQVARNFYDDIAKLSRELPDMKIGTADANTPLLIIVDRSYDAAEAVAHHRNYQALLQDLLPLREGFLYEHTFDSRGGENKTRLCPVDEQDPYWCQYRHANINVCLEAFPRLLKELVAANPNLVQGMSKDMNLNDVGSAIRALPEFQEKQGRLSMHVDILTRLMELYNTQKLATVCELEMDMAAERRPFKELFELVRQSVADASIPVPVRLRLLLRFIASSDTREFSEAKRQLLVQESGLANEASRCSNMNMFCVRTGHLKPEKAADPRSPGSPTESKGNVLTNLGRRTLRSKTYNSAASNVSMGSDQGRLVEDTADVNQAALILEAAAQGSLSMTDSRRSTPR
;
A
#
# COMPACT_ATOMS: atom_id res chain seq x y z
N MET A 1 10.52 -16.61 -16.54
CA MET A 1 11.90 -16.23 -16.16
C MET A 1 12.72 -17.42 -15.73
N LEU A 2 12.24 -18.24 -14.79
CA LEU A 2 13.03 -19.32 -14.16
C LEU A 2 13.03 -20.65 -14.94
N SER A 3 11.90 -21.01 -15.55
CA SER A 3 11.70 -22.26 -16.29
C SER A 3 12.47 -22.40 -17.61
N PRO A 4 12.76 -21.34 -18.39
CA PRO A 4 13.47 -21.49 -19.66
C PRO A 4 14.96 -21.78 -19.52
N ILE A 5 15.52 -21.73 -18.30
CA ILE A 5 16.94 -21.93 -18.05
C ILE A 5 17.19 -23.42 -17.77
N PRO A 6 18.02 -24.09 -18.60
CA PRO A 6 18.28 -25.51 -18.49
C PRO A 6 19.07 -25.82 -17.21
N GLY A 7 18.70 -26.91 -16.54
CA GLY A 7 19.34 -27.37 -15.31
C GLY A 7 18.33 -27.65 -14.21
N ASP A 8 18.52 -28.79 -13.56
CA ASP A 8 17.65 -29.25 -12.46
C ASP A 8 17.87 -28.44 -11.18
N PHE A 9 19.09 -27.92 -11.00
CA PHE A 9 19.52 -27.16 -9.83
C PHE A 9 20.11 -25.81 -10.26
N LYS A 10 19.49 -24.73 -9.79
CA LYS A 10 19.81 -23.35 -10.17
C LYS A 10 19.94 -22.50 -8.90
N ILE A 11 20.75 -21.44 -9.00
CA ILE A 11 20.99 -20.51 -7.90
C ILE A 11 20.38 -19.17 -8.27
N LEU A 12 19.57 -18.59 -7.38
CA LEU A 12 19.03 -17.26 -7.53
C LEU A 12 19.88 -16.28 -6.72
N VAL A 13 20.51 -15.32 -7.38
CA VAL A 13 21.27 -14.25 -6.75
C VAL A 13 20.49 -12.95 -6.89
N CYS A 14 20.20 -12.30 -5.77
CA CYS A 14 19.44 -11.07 -5.75
C CYS A 14 20.22 -9.94 -5.09
N ASP A 15 20.08 -8.73 -5.63
CA ASP A 15 20.34 -7.52 -4.86
C ASP A 15 19.14 -7.23 -3.94
N ARG A 16 19.18 -6.10 -3.22
CA ARG A 16 18.08 -5.71 -2.32
C ARG A 16 16.75 -5.56 -3.06
N VAL A 17 16.76 -5.01 -4.28
CA VAL A 17 15.52 -4.73 -5.05
C VAL A 17 14.92 -6.02 -5.59
N GLY A 18 15.74 -6.88 -6.19
CA GLY A 18 15.33 -8.20 -6.67
C GLY A 18 14.77 -9.07 -5.55
N ALA A 19 15.41 -9.07 -4.36
CA ALA A 19 14.92 -9.80 -3.20
C ALA A 19 13.56 -9.29 -2.74
N GLN A 20 13.34 -7.97 -2.70
CA GLN A 20 12.04 -7.38 -2.37
C GLN A 20 10.94 -7.81 -3.34
N ILE A 21 11.22 -7.81 -4.65
CA ILE A 21 10.26 -8.24 -5.67
C ILE A 21 9.88 -9.71 -5.46
N VAL A 22 10.89 -10.60 -5.34
CA VAL A 22 10.66 -12.05 -5.15
C VAL A 22 9.88 -12.35 -3.88
N ASN A 23 10.21 -11.68 -2.77
CA ASN A 23 9.53 -11.90 -1.48
C ASN A 23 8.04 -11.53 -1.51
N THR A 24 7.61 -10.64 -2.42
CA THR A 24 6.20 -10.29 -2.57
C THR A 24 5.37 -11.30 -3.35
N CYS A 25 5.99 -12.09 -4.24
CA CYS A 25 5.25 -12.93 -5.19
C CYS A 25 5.56 -14.43 -5.11
N MET A 26 6.65 -14.84 -4.44
CA MET A 26 7.06 -16.24 -4.36
C MET A 26 7.48 -16.63 -2.94
N ARG A 27 7.24 -17.89 -2.58
CA ARG A 27 7.78 -18.54 -1.39
C ARG A 27 8.90 -19.50 -1.79
N MET A 28 9.65 -19.97 -0.79
CA MET A 28 10.75 -20.90 -1.04
C MET A 28 10.28 -22.18 -1.73
N HIS A 29 9.07 -22.68 -1.42
CA HIS A 29 8.53 -23.85 -2.11
C HIS A 29 8.26 -23.58 -3.59
N ASP A 30 7.68 -22.42 -3.93
CA ASP A 30 7.47 -22.01 -5.33
C ASP A 30 8.80 -21.91 -6.09
N LEU A 31 9.84 -21.36 -5.45
CA LEU A 31 11.17 -21.28 -6.03
C LEU A 31 11.78 -22.67 -6.26
N MET A 32 11.66 -23.57 -5.29
CA MET A 32 12.12 -24.96 -5.40
C MET A 32 11.42 -25.73 -6.52
N ASP A 33 10.12 -25.52 -6.73
CA ASP A 33 9.35 -26.12 -7.83
C ASP A 33 9.88 -25.68 -9.21
N HIS A 34 10.58 -24.54 -9.27
CA HIS A 34 11.26 -24.06 -10.48
C HIS A 34 12.75 -24.44 -10.55
N GLY A 35 13.22 -25.31 -9.66
CA GLY A 35 14.60 -25.79 -9.59
C GLY A 35 15.58 -24.80 -8.94
N ILE A 36 15.08 -23.79 -8.22
CA ILE A 36 15.95 -22.92 -7.40
C ILE A 36 16.22 -23.61 -6.07
N THR A 37 17.48 -23.98 -5.83
CA THR A 37 17.86 -24.64 -4.56
C THR A 37 18.54 -23.73 -3.57
N LEU A 38 19.03 -22.58 -4.03
CA LEU A 38 19.70 -21.61 -3.19
C LEU A 38 19.32 -20.19 -3.63
N VAL A 39 19.03 -19.35 -2.66
CA VAL A 39 18.84 -17.91 -2.84
C VAL A 39 19.98 -17.21 -2.08
N GLU A 40 20.78 -16.41 -2.79
CA GLU A 40 21.94 -15.73 -2.22
C GLU A 40 21.84 -14.20 -2.40
N ASP A 41 22.44 -13.47 -1.47
CA ASP A 41 22.58 -12.01 -1.53
C ASP A 41 23.83 -11.65 -2.36
N LEU A 42 23.66 -10.81 -3.38
CA LEU A 42 24.71 -10.32 -4.27
C LEU A 42 25.89 -9.68 -3.53
N TYR A 43 25.62 -8.98 -2.42
CA TYR A 43 26.63 -8.21 -1.69
C TYR A 43 27.40 -9.03 -0.67
N MET A 44 26.92 -10.23 -0.34
CA MET A 44 27.56 -11.14 0.60
C MET A 44 28.63 -12.01 -0.07
N VAL A 45 29.57 -12.49 0.74
CA VAL A 45 30.58 -13.45 0.28
C VAL A 45 29.91 -14.82 0.12
N ARG A 46 29.87 -15.30 -1.13
CA ARG A 46 29.16 -16.52 -1.54
C ARG A 46 30.12 -17.69 -1.76
N GLN A 47 29.64 -18.91 -1.54
CA GLN A 47 30.43 -20.11 -1.80
C GLN A 47 30.34 -20.50 -3.28
N PRO A 48 31.46 -20.79 -3.97
CA PRO A 48 31.41 -21.21 -5.37
C PRO A 48 30.65 -22.53 -5.57
N VAL A 49 29.66 -22.51 -6.46
CA VAL A 49 28.90 -23.69 -6.91
C VAL A 49 28.99 -23.79 -8.44
N ILE A 50 30.17 -24.23 -8.90
CA ILE A 50 30.58 -24.19 -10.32
C ILE A 50 29.75 -25.12 -11.21
N SER A 51 29.01 -26.08 -10.63
CA SER A 51 28.17 -27.03 -11.37
C SER A 51 26.82 -26.45 -11.80
N SER A 52 26.34 -25.39 -11.15
CA SER A 52 24.97 -24.87 -11.31
C SER A 52 24.97 -23.51 -12.02
N PRO A 53 24.00 -23.22 -12.89
CA PRO A 53 23.80 -21.88 -13.44
C PRO A 53 23.26 -20.93 -12.36
N ALA A 54 23.65 -19.66 -12.47
CA ALA A 54 23.18 -18.59 -11.60
C ALA A 54 22.27 -17.60 -12.35
N ILE A 55 21.13 -17.30 -11.73
CA ILE A 55 20.15 -16.32 -12.17
C ILE A 55 20.34 -15.07 -11.33
N TYR A 56 20.73 -13.97 -11.95
CA TYR A 56 20.87 -12.68 -11.29
C TYR A 56 19.61 -11.88 -11.54
N LEU A 57 18.88 -11.56 -10.47
CA LEU A 57 17.79 -10.59 -10.51
C LEU A 57 18.25 -9.34 -9.76
N ILE A 58 18.66 -8.31 -10.51
CA ILE A 58 19.37 -7.15 -9.96
C ILE A 58 18.82 -5.83 -10.51
N ALA A 59 18.94 -4.75 -9.76
CA ALA A 59 18.69 -3.42 -10.29
C ALA A 59 19.71 -3.04 -11.37
N PRO A 60 19.32 -2.20 -12.37
CA PRO A 60 20.22 -1.70 -13.38
C PRO A 60 21.09 -0.57 -12.79
N ASP A 61 22.00 -0.92 -11.88
CA ASP A 61 22.94 -0.01 -11.26
C ASP A 61 24.40 -0.48 -11.43
N PRO A 62 25.37 0.46 -11.45
CA PRO A 62 26.77 0.12 -11.69
C PRO A 62 27.38 -0.80 -10.61
N GLU A 63 26.95 -0.69 -9.36
CA GLU A 63 27.49 -1.49 -8.26
C GLU A 63 27.09 -2.95 -8.41
N SER A 64 25.80 -3.21 -8.67
CA SER A 64 25.28 -4.56 -8.92
C SER A 64 25.97 -5.21 -10.11
N VAL A 65 26.10 -4.49 -11.23
CA VAL A 65 26.80 -4.99 -12.44
C VAL A 65 28.25 -5.35 -12.13
N GLN A 66 28.96 -4.50 -11.38
CA GLN A 66 30.34 -4.75 -10.99
C GLN A 66 30.47 -6.03 -10.14
N ARG A 67 29.55 -6.26 -9.19
CA ARG A 67 29.53 -7.50 -8.39
C ARG A 67 29.31 -8.75 -9.24
N VAL A 68 28.46 -8.68 -10.27
CA VAL A 68 28.28 -9.79 -11.21
C VAL A 68 29.57 -10.06 -11.98
N ILE A 69 30.29 -9.02 -12.42
CA ILE A 69 31.57 -9.16 -13.14
C ILE A 69 32.63 -9.82 -12.24
N GLU A 70 32.67 -9.44 -10.96
CA GLU A 70 33.62 -9.97 -9.97
C GLU A 70 33.48 -11.47 -9.73
N ASP A 71 32.28 -12.04 -9.87
CA ASP A 71 32.01 -13.48 -9.71
C ASP A 71 32.74 -14.36 -10.74
N TRP A 72 33.33 -13.78 -11.80
CA TRP A 72 34.16 -14.49 -12.78
C TRP A 72 35.52 -13.84 -13.02
N ALA A 73 35.87 -12.76 -12.31
CA ALA A 73 37.11 -12.02 -12.55
C ALA A 73 38.37 -12.83 -12.23
N ALA A 74 38.39 -13.53 -11.09
CA ALA A 74 39.54 -14.33 -10.65
C ALA A 74 39.29 -15.85 -10.74
N ARG A 75 38.11 -16.28 -10.29
CA ARG A 75 37.64 -17.67 -10.32
C ARG A 75 36.17 -17.68 -10.70
N SER A 76 35.70 -18.75 -11.32
CA SER A 76 34.29 -18.89 -11.68
C SER A 76 33.50 -19.30 -10.43
N THR A 77 32.57 -18.45 -9.97
CA THR A 77 31.69 -18.77 -8.84
C THR A 77 30.60 -19.76 -9.24
N TYR A 78 30.05 -19.62 -10.45
CA TYR A 78 28.99 -20.48 -10.99
C TYR A 78 29.30 -20.95 -12.41
N LYS A 79 28.48 -21.87 -12.94
CA LYS A 79 28.65 -22.45 -14.29
C LYS A 79 28.50 -21.38 -15.39
N GLU A 80 27.42 -20.60 -15.30
CA GLU A 80 27.02 -19.56 -16.25
C GLU A 80 26.11 -18.54 -15.54
N ALA A 81 25.99 -17.36 -16.13
CA ALA A 81 25.23 -16.23 -15.62
C ALA A 81 24.05 -15.89 -16.54
N HIS A 82 22.86 -15.84 -15.98
CA HIS A 82 21.68 -15.27 -16.60
C HIS A 82 21.29 -13.99 -15.86
N VAL A 83 21.61 -12.84 -16.44
CA VAL A 83 21.38 -11.53 -15.85
C VAL A 83 20.04 -10.99 -16.31
N PHE A 84 19.20 -10.67 -15.33
CA PHE A 84 17.89 -10.08 -15.51
C PHE A 84 17.82 -8.78 -14.73
N PHE A 85 17.78 -7.67 -15.43
CA PHE A 85 17.61 -6.37 -14.80
C PHE A 85 16.15 -6.16 -14.39
N THR A 86 15.92 -5.69 -13.18
CA THR A 86 14.57 -5.38 -12.68
C THR A 86 13.94 -4.22 -13.44
N GLY A 87 14.72 -3.27 -13.94
CA GLY A 87 14.27 -2.14 -14.76
C GLY A 87 15.01 -2.04 -16.09
N ALA A 88 14.74 -0.98 -16.85
CA ALA A 88 15.45 -0.71 -18.10
C ALA A 88 16.94 -0.37 -17.84
N SER A 89 17.84 -1.08 -18.51
CA SER A 89 19.28 -0.82 -18.44
C SER A 89 19.68 0.30 -19.40
N ASN A 90 20.82 0.96 -19.13
CA ASN A 90 21.37 1.98 -20.02
C ASN A 90 22.59 1.42 -20.79
N GLU A 91 22.96 2.09 -21.88
CA GLU A 91 24.10 1.66 -22.73
C GLU A 91 25.42 1.56 -21.95
N ALA A 92 25.62 2.39 -20.91
CA ALA A 92 26.83 2.36 -20.11
C ALA A 92 26.98 1.06 -19.32
N LEU A 93 25.88 0.50 -18.78
CA LEU A 93 25.88 -0.78 -18.08
C LEU A 93 26.14 -1.95 -19.04
N LEU A 94 25.56 -1.91 -20.23
CA LEU A 94 25.81 -2.91 -21.28
C LEU A 94 27.28 -2.87 -21.71
N HIS A 95 27.84 -1.66 -21.88
CA HIS A 95 29.23 -1.46 -22.21
C HIS A 95 30.18 -1.96 -21.09
N ALA A 96 29.78 -1.85 -19.81
CA ALA A 96 30.55 -2.39 -18.70
C ALA A 96 30.72 -3.92 -18.80
N PHE A 97 29.65 -4.65 -19.16
CA PHE A 97 29.75 -6.08 -19.45
C PHE A 97 30.59 -6.38 -20.69
N ALA A 98 30.48 -5.57 -21.74
CA ALA A 98 31.27 -5.72 -22.96
C ALA A 98 32.78 -5.50 -22.73
N MET A 99 33.14 -4.63 -21.79
CA MET A 99 34.53 -4.34 -21.41
C MET A 99 35.06 -5.24 -20.29
N ALA A 100 34.23 -6.12 -19.74
CA ALA A 100 34.66 -7.10 -18.74
C ALA A 100 35.73 -8.04 -19.33
N PRO A 101 36.60 -8.64 -18.49
CA PRO A 101 37.59 -9.60 -18.96
C PRO A 101 36.95 -10.68 -19.84
N PRO A 102 37.60 -11.16 -20.92
CA PRO A 102 37.00 -12.12 -21.85
C PRO A 102 36.44 -13.39 -21.19
N ARG A 103 37.05 -13.79 -20.06
CA ARG A 103 36.58 -14.87 -19.20
C ARG A 103 35.15 -14.63 -18.69
N VAL A 104 34.84 -13.42 -18.25
CA VAL A 104 33.51 -13.06 -17.72
C VAL A 104 32.48 -13.09 -18.85
N ALA A 105 32.78 -12.46 -19.99
CA ALA A 105 31.88 -12.40 -21.14
C ALA A 105 31.49 -13.79 -21.66
N ALA A 106 32.42 -14.76 -21.63
CA ALA A 106 32.16 -16.15 -22.03
C ALA A 106 31.15 -16.89 -21.12
N HIS A 107 30.88 -16.39 -19.91
CA HIS A 107 29.94 -16.98 -18.96
C HIS A 107 28.59 -16.25 -18.91
N ILE A 108 28.41 -15.11 -19.57
CA ILE A 108 27.13 -14.39 -19.60
C ILE A 108 26.29 -14.92 -20.78
N PHE A 109 25.27 -15.72 -20.46
CA PHE A 109 24.43 -16.39 -21.46
C PHE A 109 23.13 -15.64 -21.75
N THR A 110 22.66 -14.85 -20.80
CA THR A 110 21.43 -14.06 -20.96
C THR A 110 21.61 -12.72 -20.28
N LEU A 111 21.20 -11.67 -20.98
CA LEU A 111 21.09 -10.32 -20.44
C LEU A 111 19.76 -9.75 -20.93
N LYS A 112 18.82 -9.50 -20.02
CA LYS A 112 17.47 -9.03 -20.36
C LYS A 112 16.94 -8.02 -19.34
N ASP A 113 16.19 -7.04 -19.82
CA ASP A 113 15.44 -6.13 -18.98
C ASP A 113 14.04 -6.72 -18.74
N MET A 114 13.66 -6.86 -17.47
CA MET A 114 12.40 -7.50 -17.08
C MET A 114 11.25 -6.50 -16.86
N LEU A 115 11.56 -5.20 -16.70
CA LEU A 115 10.57 -4.13 -16.47
C LEU A 115 9.58 -4.45 -15.33
N MET A 116 10.13 -4.82 -14.18
CA MET A 116 9.44 -5.20 -12.95
C MET A 116 9.97 -4.43 -11.73
N ASP A 117 10.24 -3.14 -11.87
CA ASP A 117 10.83 -2.30 -10.81
C ASP A 117 9.79 -1.73 -9.82
N PHE A 118 8.87 -2.60 -9.39
CA PHE A 118 7.82 -2.34 -8.39
C PHE A 118 7.53 -3.61 -7.60
N SER A 119 6.98 -3.47 -6.39
CA SER A 119 6.49 -4.59 -5.58
C SER A 119 4.97 -4.65 -5.57
N VAL A 120 4.41 -5.84 -5.34
CA VAL A 120 2.96 -6.09 -5.28
C VAL A 120 2.63 -6.69 -3.92
N PRO A 121 2.55 -5.87 -2.85
CA PRO A 121 2.23 -6.37 -1.52
C PRO A 121 0.82 -6.97 -1.41
N GLU A 122 -0.13 -6.55 -2.27
CA GLU A 122 -1.49 -7.11 -2.33
C GLU A 122 -2.00 -7.18 -3.78
N PRO A 123 -3.01 -8.00 -4.11
CA PRO A 123 -3.54 -8.15 -5.46
C PRO A 123 -3.96 -6.85 -6.17
N LEU A 124 -4.42 -5.85 -5.40
CA LEU A 124 -4.87 -4.55 -5.92
C LEU A 124 -3.99 -3.39 -5.48
N LEU A 125 -2.79 -3.67 -4.96
CA LEU A 125 -1.84 -2.68 -4.48
C LEU A 125 -0.45 -2.97 -5.05
N PHE A 126 0.10 -1.99 -5.77
CA PHE A 126 1.51 -1.98 -6.11
C PHE A 126 2.22 -0.83 -5.39
N HIS A 127 3.49 -1.02 -5.11
CA HIS A 127 4.34 -0.03 -4.45
C HIS A 127 5.63 0.17 -5.24
N MET A 128 6.02 1.42 -5.44
CA MET A 128 7.24 1.74 -6.20
C MET A 128 8.50 1.70 -5.35
N ASN A 129 8.44 1.44 -4.04
CA ASN A 129 9.62 1.43 -3.14
C ASN A 129 10.41 2.75 -3.14
N LEU A 130 9.71 3.88 -3.26
CA LEU A 130 10.26 5.24 -3.19
C LEU A 130 10.11 5.82 -1.76
N THR A 131 10.53 5.04 -0.77
CA THR A 131 10.38 5.39 0.65
C THR A 131 11.27 6.58 1.02
N GLY A 132 10.69 7.61 1.62
CA GLY A 132 11.42 8.83 2.01
C GLY A 132 11.59 9.87 0.89
N ASP A 133 11.16 9.55 -0.34
CA ASP A 133 11.37 10.42 -1.50
C ASP A 133 10.31 11.50 -1.66
N LEU A 134 9.30 11.56 -0.79
CA LEU A 134 8.29 12.62 -0.77
C LEU A 134 8.96 14.00 -0.76
N MET A 135 10.06 14.17 0.00
CA MET A 135 10.78 15.44 0.10
C MET A 135 11.43 15.87 -1.23
N LYS A 136 11.73 14.94 -2.15
CA LYS A 136 12.25 15.26 -3.49
C LYS A 136 11.22 15.97 -4.36
N LEU A 137 9.94 15.97 -3.97
CA LEU A 137 8.86 16.70 -4.63
C LEU A 137 8.72 18.15 -4.12
N PHE A 138 9.54 18.56 -3.14
CA PHE A 138 9.44 19.87 -2.48
C PHE A 138 10.75 20.65 -2.54
N PRO A 139 10.73 21.90 -3.01
CA PRO A 139 9.62 22.61 -3.66
C PRO A 139 9.33 22.09 -5.09
N PRO A 140 8.08 22.19 -5.59
CA PRO A 140 7.69 21.67 -6.90
C PRO A 140 8.52 22.22 -8.06
N GLU A 141 8.99 23.46 -7.97
CA GLU A 141 9.80 24.12 -9.01
C GLU A 141 11.13 23.39 -9.21
N ILE A 142 11.76 22.92 -8.12
CA ILE A 142 12.99 22.14 -8.17
C ILE A 142 12.69 20.72 -8.69
N ALA A 143 11.60 20.12 -8.23
CA ALA A 143 11.19 18.81 -8.73
C ALA A 143 10.95 18.83 -10.25
N LEU A 144 10.36 19.90 -10.79
CA LEU A 144 10.05 20.04 -12.22
C LEU A 144 11.28 20.38 -13.10
N SER A 145 12.34 20.95 -12.54
CA SER A 145 13.52 21.36 -13.33
C SER A 145 14.48 20.21 -13.64
N GLY A 146 14.39 19.09 -12.91
CA GLY A 146 15.30 17.95 -13.02
C GLY A 146 15.15 17.04 -14.25
N GLY A 147 14.32 17.40 -15.23
CA GLY A 147 14.15 16.62 -16.47
C GLY A 147 13.55 15.23 -16.25
N ARG A 148 14.04 14.21 -16.99
CA ARG A 148 13.56 12.81 -16.90
C ARG A 148 14.36 11.91 -15.94
N GLU A 149 15.51 12.38 -15.45
CA GLU A 149 16.33 11.62 -14.49
C GLU A 149 15.99 11.91 -13.03
N ASN A 150 15.04 12.81 -12.77
CA ASN A 150 14.51 13.08 -11.45
C ASN A 150 13.48 12.03 -11.00
N ILE A 151 12.93 12.25 -9.80
CA ILE A 151 11.88 11.42 -9.20
C ILE A 151 10.62 11.33 -10.09
N LEU A 152 10.26 12.37 -10.85
CA LEU A 152 9.07 12.37 -11.70
C LEU A 152 9.25 11.46 -12.93
N GLY A 153 10.44 11.44 -13.51
CA GLY A 153 10.77 10.50 -14.59
C GLY A 153 10.93 9.07 -14.08
N GLN A 154 11.47 8.88 -12.87
CA GLN A 154 11.53 7.57 -12.22
C GLN A 154 10.12 6.99 -11.97
N VAL A 155 9.18 7.79 -11.46
CA VAL A 155 7.77 7.38 -11.29
C VAL A 155 7.15 7.04 -12.65
N GLY A 156 7.39 7.86 -13.68
CA GLY A 156 6.92 7.58 -15.05
C GLY A 156 7.40 6.23 -15.59
N ARG A 157 8.71 5.94 -15.47
CA ARG A 157 9.30 4.65 -15.87
C ARG A 157 8.72 3.45 -15.11
N ARG A 158 8.56 3.57 -13.79
CA ARG A 158 7.94 2.52 -12.96
C ARG A 158 6.49 2.24 -13.33
N LEU A 159 5.74 3.27 -13.69
CA LEU A 159 4.38 3.08 -14.22
C LEU A 159 4.40 2.31 -15.54
N VAL A 160 5.39 2.52 -16.41
CA VAL A 160 5.54 1.71 -17.63
C VAL A 160 5.71 0.24 -17.26
N SER A 161 6.63 -0.09 -16.35
CA SER A 161 6.83 -1.47 -15.85
C SER A 161 5.54 -2.12 -15.34
N VAL A 162 4.73 -1.37 -14.57
CA VAL A 162 3.42 -1.85 -14.08
C VAL A 162 2.49 -2.20 -15.24
N PHE A 163 2.28 -1.30 -16.19
CA PHE A 163 1.34 -1.53 -17.31
C PHE A 163 1.86 -2.57 -18.31
N VAL A 164 3.18 -2.68 -18.48
CA VAL A 164 3.81 -3.77 -19.24
C VAL A 164 3.50 -5.11 -18.59
N THR A 165 3.65 -5.21 -17.27
CA THR A 165 3.40 -6.44 -16.51
C THR A 165 1.92 -6.83 -16.51
N ILE A 166 0.99 -5.87 -16.38
CA ILE A 166 -0.46 -6.15 -16.44
C ILE A 166 -0.87 -6.63 -17.84
N GLY A 167 -0.17 -6.20 -18.90
CA GLY A 167 -0.44 -6.65 -20.27
C GLY A 167 -1.76 -6.13 -20.86
N CYS A 168 -2.32 -5.05 -20.30
CA CYS A 168 -3.61 -4.46 -20.69
C CYS A 168 -3.50 -3.34 -21.75
N GLY A 169 -2.31 -3.11 -22.29
CA GLY A 169 -2.04 -2.07 -23.29
C GLY A 169 -1.84 -0.67 -22.68
N VAL A 170 -1.89 0.36 -23.53
CA VAL A 170 -1.72 1.76 -23.11
C VAL A 170 -3.02 2.27 -22.47
N PRO A 171 -3.01 2.69 -21.19
CA PRO A 171 -4.21 3.18 -20.54
C PRO A 171 -4.62 4.57 -21.04
N VAL A 172 -5.89 4.90 -20.85
CA VAL A 172 -6.34 6.28 -20.88
C VAL A 172 -5.77 6.98 -19.65
N VAL A 173 -4.90 7.97 -19.87
CA VAL A 173 -4.26 8.72 -18.78
C VAL A 173 -5.05 9.97 -18.44
N ARG A 174 -5.49 10.04 -17.18
CA ARG A 174 -6.03 11.23 -16.51
C ARG A 174 -5.07 11.68 -15.43
N TYR A 175 -5.00 12.98 -15.22
CA TYR A 175 -4.23 13.54 -14.13
C TYR A 175 -4.93 14.75 -13.52
N GLN A 176 -4.64 15.02 -12.24
CA GLN A 176 -5.16 16.18 -11.52
C GLN A 176 -4.71 17.48 -12.20
N ALA A 177 -5.67 18.28 -12.68
CA ALA A 177 -5.39 19.47 -13.48
C ALA A 177 -4.62 20.56 -12.70
N THR A 178 -4.81 20.64 -11.39
CA THR A 178 -4.13 21.61 -10.52
C THR A 178 -2.71 21.21 -10.14
N SER A 179 -2.28 19.97 -10.38
CA SER A 179 -0.92 19.53 -10.07
C SER A 179 -0.03 19.47 -11.32
N ARG A 180 0.98 20.35 -11.35
CA ARG A 180 2.05 20.31 -12.37
C ARG A 180 2.90 19.05 -12.26
N LEU A 181 3.05 18.49 -11.05
CA LEU A 181 3.79 17.25 -10.81
C LEU A 181 3.05 16.06 -11.42
N ALA A 182 1.75 15.93 -11.13
CA ALA A 182 0.90 14.88 -11.73
C ALA A 182 0.89 14.98 -13.25
N GLN A 183 0.79 16.20 -13.80
CA GLN A 183 0.88 16.45 -15.23
C GLN A 183 2.23 15.98 -15.82
N GLN A 184 3.34 16.29 -15.16
CA GLN A 184 4.67 15.91 -15.65
C GLN A 184 4.87 14.39 -15.62
N VAL A 185 4.42 13.71 -14.56
CA VAL A 185 4.44 12.24 -14.47
C VAL A 185 3.59 11.62 -15.59
N ALA A 186 2.38 12.15 -15.82
CA ALA A 186 1.48 11.68 -16.87
C ALA A 186 2.11 11.79 -18.27
N ARG A 187 2.81 12.90 -18.55
CA ARG A 187 3.57 13.08 -19.80
C ARG A 187 4.72 12.10 -19.91
N ASN A 188 5.56 12.00 -18.87
CA ASN A 188 6.69 11.10 -18.86
C ASN A 188 6.26 9.65 -19.14
N PHE A 189 5.26 9.17 -18.40
CA PHE A 189 4.67 7.84 -18.59
C PHE A 189 4.15 7.63 -20.02
N TYR A 190 3.31 8.55 -20.52
CA TYR A 190 2.70 8.41 -21.84
C TYR A 190 3.76 8.38 -22.96
N ASP A 191 4.78 9.24 -22.87
CA ASP A 191 5.88 9.27 -23.84
C ASP A 191 6.67 7.94 -23.84
N ASP A 192 6.99 7.43 -22.67
CA ASP A 192 7.79 6.20 -22.52
C ASP A 192 7.01 4.96 -22.97
N ILE A 193 5.73 4.83 -22.57
CA ILE A 193 4.92 3.68 -22.97
C ILE A 193 4.59 3.71 -24.48
N ALA A 194 4.40 4.89 -25.06
CA ALA A 194 4.19 5.05 -26.50
C ALA A 194 5.47 4.81 -27.31
N LYS A 195 6.64 5.08 -26.74
CA LYS A 195 7.93 4.70 -27.34
C LYS A 195 8.10 3.19 -27.30
N LEU A 196 7.92 2.56 -26.13
CA LEU A 196 8.04 1.12 -25.98
C LEU A 196 7.05 0.35 -26.87
N SER A 197 5.82 0.85 -27.01
CA SER A 197 4.81 0.29 -27.91
C SER A 197 5.25 0.23 -29.37
N ARG A 198 6.13 1.13 -29.82
CA ARG A 198 6.66 1.12 -31.19
C ARG A 198 7.80 0.13 -31.36
N GLU A 199 8.53 -0.14 -30.28
CA GLU A 199 9.70 -1.03 -30.25
C GLU A 199 9.30 -2.52 -30.05
N LEU A 200 8.16 -2.78 -29.41
CA LEU A 200 7.66 -4.13 -29.09
C LEU A 200 6.25 -4.37 -29.69
N PRO A 201 6.14 -4.81 -30.95
CA PRO A 201 4.84 -5.02 -31.63
C PRO A 201 3.97 -6.13 -31.01
N ASP A 202 4.58 -7.11 -30.33
CA ASP A 202 3.88 -8.25 -29.70
C ASP A 202 3.25 -7.89 -28.35
N MET A 203 3.63 -6.75 -27.74
CA MET A 203 2.76 -6.18 -26.72
C MET A 203 1.47 -5.80 -27.42
N LYS A 204 0.37 -6.49 -27.09
CA LYS A 204 -1.00 -6.12 -27.51
C LYS A 204 -1.39 -4.79 -26.87
N ILE A 205 -0.70 -3.73 -27.27
CA ILE A 205 -0.99 -2.35 -26.95
C ILE A 205 -1.94 -1.87 -28.04
N GLY A 206 -3.21 -1.72 -27.70
CA GLY A 206 -4.15 -1.03 -28.56
C GLY A 206 -4.89 -1.93 -29.55
N THR A 207 -5.93 -2.59 -29.05
CA THR A 207 -7.24 -2.38 -29.66
C THR A 207 -8.04 -1.63 -28.60
N ALA A 208 -8.44 -0.40 -28.90
CA ALA A 208 -9.22 0.42 -27.98
C ALA A 208 -10.64 -0.15 -27.91
N ASP A 209 -10.78 -1.24 -27.18
CA ASP A 209 -12.05 -1.88 -26.86
C ASP A 209 -12.61 -1.26 -25.56
N ALA A 210 -13.86 -1.62 -25.23
CA ALA A 210 -14.53 -1.22 -23.98
C ALA A 210 -13.73 -1.56 -22.70
N ASN A 211 -12.67 -2.37 -22.80
CA ASN A 211 -11.78 -2.78 -21.72
C ASN A 211 -10.48 -1.95 -21.57
N THR A 212 -10.36 -0.80 -22.25
CA THR A 212 -9.16 0.03 -22.11
C THR A 212 -9.03 0.54 -20.66
N PRO A 213 -7.91 0.28 -19.96
CA PRO A 213 -7.73 0.67 -18.56
C PRO A 213 -7.63 2.20 -18.41
N LEU A 214 -8.08 2.70 -17.27
CA LEU A 214 -8.00 4.11 -16.89
C LEU A 214 -6.91 4.29 -15.82
N LEU A 215 -5.90 5.11 -16.11
CA LEU A 215 -4.88 5.52 -15.15
C LEU A 215 -5.20 6.94 -14.67
N ILE A 216 -5.39 7.12 -13.36
CA ILE A 216 -5.60 8.43 -12.74
C ILE A 216 -4.39 8.78 -11.87
N ILE A 217 -3.71 9.87 -12.19
CA ILE A 217 -2.55 10.37 -11.44
C ILE A 217 -2.98 11.58 -10.60
N VAL A 218 -2.88 11.43 -9.28
CA VAL A 218 -3.23 12.47 -8.31
C VAL A 218 -2.01 12.85 -7.48
N ASP A 219 -2.01 14.07 -6.97
CA ASP A 219 -0.95 14.58 -6.11
C ASP A 219 -1.42 14.60 -4.66
N ARG A 220 -0.67 13.96 -3.75
CA ARG A 220 -1.08 13.69 -2.35
C ARG A 220 -1.58 14.92 -1.58
N SER A 221 -1.17 16.14 -1.94
CA SER A 221 -1.68 17.37 -1.33
C SER A 221 -3.18 17.61 -1.51
N TYR A 222 -3.83 16.94 -2.46
CA TYR A 222 -5.28 17.05 -2.66
C TYR A 222 -6.08 16.52 -1.46
N ASP A 223 -5.54 15.54 -0.74
CA ASP A 223 -6.15 14.90 0.42
C ASP A 223 -5.09 14.68 1.50
N ALA A 224 -4.52 15.78 1.99
CA ALA A 224 -3.46 15.75 2.99
C ALA A 224 -3.97 15.30 4.37
N ALA A 225 -5.24 15.56 4.70
CA ALA A 225 -5.85 15.24 5.97
C ALA A 225 -5.99 13.71 6.18
N GLU A 226 -6.29 12.98 5.11
CA GLU A 226 -6.39 11.52 5.12
C GLU A 226 -5.04 10.85 5.43
N ALA A 227 -3.91 11.42 4.99
CA ALA A 227 -2.60 10.82 5.21
C ALA A 227 -2.14 10.79 6.68
N VAL A 228 -2.80 11.55 7.55
CA VAL A 228 -2.49 11.66 8.99
C VAL A 228 -3.60 11.15 9.89
N ALA A 229 -4.70 10.66 9.31
CA ALA A 229 -5.87 10.13 10.02
C ALA A 229 -5.54 8.84 10.78
N HIS A 230 -6.25 8.56 11.86
CA HIS A 230 -6.30 7.24 12.47
C HIS A 230 -7.45 6.43 11.85
N HIS A 231 -7.09 5.41 11.08
CA HIS A 231 -8.08 4.52 10.48
C HIS A 231 -8.50 3.40 11.44
N ARG A 232 -9.77 3.00 11.36
CA ARG A 232 -10.37 1.97 12.23
C ARG A 232 -10.47 0.59 11.56
N ASN A 233 -9.88 0.44 10.37
CA ASN A 233 -9.84 -0.84 9.66
C ASN A 233 -8.63 -1.65 10.14
N TYR A 234 -8.76 -2.98 10.20
CA TYR A 234 -7.78 -3.84 10.86
C TYR A 234 -6.35 -3.63 10.36
N GLN A 235 -6.13 -3.68 9.04
CA GLN A 235 -4.81 -3.49 8.44
C GLN A 235 -4.23 -2.10 8.67
N ALA A 236 -5.05 -1.06 8.51
CA ALA A 236 -4.58 0.31 8.64
C ALA A 236 -4.19 0.63 10.09
N LEU A 237 -4.99 0.17 11.05
CA LEU A 237 -4.69 0.33 12.48
C LEU A 237 -3.47 -0.51 12.89
N LEU A 238 -3.32 -1.72 12.34
CA LEU A 238 -2.14 -2.56 12.54
C LEU A 238 -0.87 -1.85 12.06
N GLN A 239 -0.88 -1.34 10.84
CA GLN A 239 0.26 -0.62 10.26
C GLN A 239 0.61 0.66 11.04
N ASP A 240 -0.40 1.34 11.58
CA ASP A 240 -0.23 2.58 12.32
C ASP A 240 0.38 2.35 13.72
N LEU A 241 -0.23 1.45 14.51
CA LEU A 241 0.13 1.29 15.93
C LEU A 241 1.16 0.20 16.18
N LEU A 242 1.18 -0.84 15.35
CA LEU A 242 2.00 -2.04 15.56
C LEU A 242 2.61 -2.50 14.23
N PRO A 243 3.50 -1.67 13.62
CA PRO A 243 4.04 -1.92 12.30
C PRO A 243 4.80 -3.26 12.24
N LEU A 244 4.54 -4.01 11.17
CA LEU A 244 5.14 -5.33 10.95
C LEU A 244 6.61 -5.20 10.49
N ARG A 245 7.47 -6.11 10.95
CA ARG A 245 8.85 -6.21 10.46
C ARG A 245 8.82 -6.56 8.97
N GLU A 246 9.62 -5.86 8.18
CA GLU A 246 9.64 -6.01 6.71
C GLU A 246 8.27 -5.78 6.03
N GLY A 247 7.30 -5.21 6.75
CA GLY A 247 5.94 -4.93 6.26
C GLY A 247 4.95 -6.10 6.36
N PHE A 248 5.40 -7.31 6.69
CA PHE A 248 4.51 -8.50 6.75
C PHE A 248 4.84 -9.50 7.86
N LEU A 249 5.93 -9.33 8.61
CA LEU A 249 6.32 -10.24 9.70
C LEU A 249 5.89 -9.69 11.06
N TYR A 250 4.97 -10.39 11.71
CA TYR A 250 4.55 -10.13 13.08
C TYR A 250 5.50 -10.78 14.09
N GLU A 251 5.93 -10.00 15.08
CA GLU A 251 6.79 -10.48 16.16
C GLU A 251 5.93 -10.92 17.36
N HIS A 252 5.70 -12.23 17.46
CA HIS A 252 4.90 -12.86 18.49
C HIS A 252 5.78 -13.36 19.64
N THR A 253 5.58 -12.81 20.83
CA THR A 253 6.30 -13.21 22.05
C THR A 253 5.42 -14.15 22.87
N PHE A 254 5.96 -15.30 23.27
CA PHE A 254 5.26 -16.25 24.12
C PHE A 254 6.18 -16.80 25.22
N ASP A 255 5.56 -17.12 26.36
CA ASP A 255 6.24 -17.71 27.50
C ASP A 255 6.55 -19.19 27.20
N SER A 256 7.82 -19.52 27.05
CA SER A 256 8.24 -20.92 26.99
C SER A 256 8.09 -21.56 28.38
N ARG A 257 7.89 -22.89 28.44
CA ARG A 257 7.75 -23.64 29.70
C ARG A 257 8.93 -23.52 30.68
N GLY A 258 10.01 -22.84 30.29
CA GLY A 258 11.20 -22.55 31.10
C GLY A 258 11.31 -21.11 31.61
N GLY A 259 10.30 -20.25 31.42
CA GLY A 259 10.30 -18.86 31.89
C GLY A 259 11.12 -17.88 31.03
N GLU A 260 11.70 -18.34 29.92
CA GLU A 260 12.30 -17.47 28.90
C GLU A 260 11.25 -17.07 27.85
N ASN A 261 11.15 -15.76 27.60
CA ASN A 261 10.34 -15.22 26.51
C ASN A 261 10.96 -15.65 25.18
N LYS A 262 10.23 -16.44 24.39
CA LYS A 262 10.62 -16.77 23.03
C LYS A 262 9.83 -15.93 22.04
N THR A 263 10.56 -15.40 21.08
CA THR A 263 9.98 -14.65 19.96
C THR A 263 9.89 -15.54 18.74
N ARG A 264 8.73 -15.52 18.08
CA ARG A 264 8.52 -16.13 16.76
C ARG A 264 8.08 -15.06 15.77
N LEU A 265 8.65 -15.12 14.57
CA LEU A 265 8.18 -14.33 13.43
C LEU A 265 7.06 -15.09 12.72
N CYS A 266 5.90 -14.47 12.62
CA CYS A 266 4.72 -15.02 11.96
C CYS A 266 4.36 -14.16 10.75
N PRO A 267 4.25 -14.72 9.55
CA PRO A 267 3.83 -13.95 8.38
C PRO A 267 2.35 -13.57 8.47
N VAL A 268 2.05 -12.33 8.09
CA VAL A 268 0.72 -11.75 7.92
C VAL A 268 0.66 -11.20 6.49
N ASP A 269 0.22 -12.05 5.57
CA ASP A 269 0.31 -11.81 4.12
C ASP A 269 -0.82 -12.52 3.36
N GLU A 270 -0.74 -12.54 2.02
CA GLU A 270 -1.73 -13.12 1.11
C GLU A 270 -1.93 -14.65 1.26
N GLN A 271 -1.07 -15.37 2.00
CA GLN A 271 -1.30 -16.79 2.28
C GLN A 271 -2.09 -17.03 3.57
N ASP A 272 -2.34 -15.99 4.37
CA ASP A 272 -3.25 -16.07 5.51
C ASP A 272 -4.69 -15.76 5.06
N PRO A 273 -5.59 -16.77 5.02
CA PRO A 273 -6.96 -16.56 4.58
C PRO A 273 -7.76 -15.67 5.54
N TYR A 274 -7.42 -15.65 6.83
CA TYR A 274 -8.10 -14.79 7.78
C TYR A 274 -7.63 -13.33 7.63
N TRP A 275 -6.34 -13.11 7.39
CA TRP A 275 -5.85 -11.78 7.02
C TRP A 275 -6.58 -11.27 5.77
N CYS A 276 -6.61 -12.04 4.68
CA CYS A 276 -7.26 -11.64 3.44
C CYS A 276 -8.75 -11.32 3.62
N GLN A 277 -9.45 -12.09 4.47
CA GLN A 277 -10.87 -11.89 4.74
C GLN A 277 -11.15 -10.64 5.60
N TYR A 278 -10.33 -10.38 6.63
CA TYR A 278 -10.64 -9.39 7.67
C TYR A 278 -9.81 -8.11 7.60
N ARG A 279 -8.74 -8.03 6.79
CA ARG A 279 -7.82 -6.88 6.76
C ARG A 279 -8.50 -5.52 6.52
N HIS A 280 -9.57 -5.49 5.73
CA HIS A 280 -10.32 -4.27 5.43
C HIS A 280 -11.57 -4.09 6.31
N ALA A 281 -11.87 -5.06 7.18
CA ALA A 281 -13.00 -4.94 8.10
C ALA A 281 -12.67 -3.94 9.22
N ASN A 282 -13.72 -3.31 9.77
CA ASN A 282 -13.59 -2.51 10.97
C ASN A 282 -13.04 -3.37 12.13
N ILE A 283 -12.20 -2.78 12.97
CA ILE A 283 -11.56 -3.47 14.09
C ILE A 283 -12.56 -4.14 15.03
N ASN A 284 -13.75 -3.55 15.22
CA ASN A 284 -14.80 -4.11 16.08
C ASN A 284 -15.31 -5.47 15.56
N VAL A 285 -15.46 -5.59 14.24
CA VAL A 285 -15.84 -6.86 13.61
C VAL A 285 -14.76 -7.92 13.86
N CYS A 286 -13.49 -7.52 13.79
CA CYS A 286 -12.36 -8.42 14.03
C CYS A 286 -12.30 -8.87 15.51
N LEU A 287 -12.49 -7.95 16.46
CA LEU A 287 -12.51 -8.22 17.90
C LEU A 287 -13.55 -9.26 18.30
N GLU A 288 -14.68 -9.32 17.60
CA GLU A 288 -15.69 -10.35 17.80
C GLU A 288 -15.39 -11.64 17.03
N ALA A 289 -14.97 -11.52 15.76
CA ALA A 289 -14.82 -12.64 14.86
C ALA A 289 -13.69 -13.60 15.27
N PHE A 290 -12.49 -13.09 15.56
CA PHE A 290 -11.33 -13.96 15.80
C PHE A 290 -11.46 -14.82 17.06
N PRO A 291 -11.86 -14.29 18.23
CA PRO A 291 -12.10 -15.12 19.42
C PRO A 291 -13.22 -16.14 19.20
N ARG A 292 -14.27 -15.78 18.46
CA ARG A 292 -15.37 -16.69 18.12
C ARG A 292 -14.88 -17.84 17.23
N LEU A 293 -14.18 -17.54 16.14
CA LEU A 293 -13.62 -18.55 15.24
C LEU A 293 -12.65 -19.48 15.96
N LEU A 294 -11.82 -18.96 16.87
CA LEU A 294 -10.92 -19.78 17.67
C LEU A 294 -11.69 -20.74 18.58
N LYS A 295 -12.74 -20.26 19.26
CA LYS A 295 -13.61 -21.11 20.09
C LYS A 295 -14.32 -22.18 19.25
N GLU A 296 -14.85 -21.82 18.09
CA GLU A 296 -15.51 -22.75 17.15
C GLU A 296 -14.54 -23.83 16.65
N LEU A 297 -13.31 -23.46 16.28
CA LEU A 297 -12.27 -24.39 15.85
C LEU A 297 -11.91 -25.40 16.96
N VAL A 298 -11.72 -24.92 18.19
CA VAL A 298 -11.42 -25.76 19.36
C VAL A 298 -12.59 -26.69 19.68
N ALA A 299 -13.83 -26.19 19.65
CA ALA A 299 -15.03 -26.97 19.93
C ALA A 299 -15.31 -28.05 18.86
N ALA A 300 -14.99 -27.78 17.60
CA ALA A 300 -15.13 -28.74 16.50
C ALA A 300 -14.08 -29.87 16.53
N ASN A 301 -12.98 -29.70 17.29
CA ASN A 301 -11.85 -30.63 17.31
C ASN A 301 -11.43 -31.02 18.74
N PRO A 302 -12.35 -31.52 19.60
CA PRO A 302 -12.06 -31.78 21.01
C PRO A 302 -10.93 -32.80 21.21
N ASN A 303 -10.87 -33.82 20.35
CA ASN A 303 -9.88 -34.89 20.40
C ASN A 303 -8.45 -34.42 20.05
N LEU A 304 -8.32 -33.34 19.26
CA LEU A 304 -7.01 -32.76 18.92
C LEU A 304 -6.50 -31.82 20.02
N VAL A 305 -7.41 -31.27 20.82
CA VAL A 305 -7.09 -30.31 21.90
C VAL A 305 -6.77 -31.04 23.21
N GLN A 306 -7.55 -32.06 23.59
CA GLN A 306 -7.39 -32.78 24.85
C GLN A 306 -6.31 -33.87 24.80
N GLY A 307 -5.72 -34.11 23.64
CA GLY A 307 -4.85 -35.25 23.38
C GLY A 307 -5.66 -36.52 23.12
N MET A 308 -5.10 -37.43 22.31
CA MET A 308 -5.77 -38.68 21.95
C MET A 308 -6.07 -39.51 23.20
N SER A 309 -7.35 -39.81 23.46
CA SER A 309 -7.75 -40.65 24.57
C SER A 309 -7.48 -42.13 24.26
N LYS A 310 -7.27 -42.95 25.31
CA LYS A 310 -6.97 -44.39 25.17
C LYS A 310 -8.11 -45.20 24.53
N ASP A 311 -9.32 -44.64 24.47
CA ASP A 311 -10.54 -45.30 23.99
C ASP A 311 -10.90 -44.95 22.54
N MET A 312 -10.03 -44.24 21.80
CA MET A 312 -10.27 -43.91 20.38
C MET A 312 -10.04 -45.13 19.47
N ASN A 313 -10.90 -45.31 18.46
CA ASN A 313 -10.68 -46.36 17.46
C ASN A 313 -9.40 -46.14 16.67
N LEU A 314 -8.73 -47.22 16.23
CA LEU A 314 -7.48 -47.16 15.47
C LEU A 314 -7.57 -46.30 14.19
N ASN A 315 -8.73 -46.30 13.53
CA ASN A 315 -8.99 -45.49 12.35
C ASN A 315 -9.12 -43.99 12.68
N ASP A 316 -9.75 -43.67 13.83
CA ASP A 316 -9.94 -42.30 14.30
C ASP A 316 -8.60 -41.66 14.71
N VAL A 317 -7.72 -42.46 15.31
CA VAL A 317 -6.32 -42.08 15.60
C VAL A 317 -5.56 -41.78 14.30
N GLY A 318 -5.71 -42.63 13.28
CA GLY A 318 -5.08 -42.42 11.97
C GLY A 318 -5.56 -41.15 11.26
N SER A 319 -6.86 -40.83 11.32
CA SER A 319 -7.39 -39.56 10.81
C SER A 319 -6.93 -38.35 11.62
N ALA A 320 -6.88 -38.46 12.96
CA ALA A 320 -6.47 -37.37 13.84
C ALA A 320 -5.00 -36.99 13.64
N ILE A 321 -4.10 -37.97 13.49
CA ILE A 321 -2.68 -37.73 13.20
C ILE A 321 -2.50 -36.97 11.87
N ARG A 322 -3.32 -37.27 10.86
CA ARG A 322 -3.28 -36.58 9.56
C ARG A 322 -3.83 -35.16 9.63
N ALA A 323 -4.87 -34.92 10.43
CA ALA A 323 -5.50 -33.60 10.57
C ALA A 323 -4.76 -32.65 11.55
N LEU A 324 -3.89 -33.20 12.42
CA LEU A 324 -3.22 -32.42 13.46
C LEU A 324 -2.38 -31.25 12.94
N PRO A 325 -1.54 -31.38 11.88
CA PRO A 325 -0.75 -30.26 11.38
C PRO A 325 -1.62 -29.10 10.89
N GLU A 326 -2.68 -29.42 10.13
CA GLU A 326 -3.63 -28.42 9.62
C GLU A 326 -4.37 -27.72 10.76
N PHE A 327 -4.81 -28.48 11.78
CA PHE A 327 -5.43 -27.93 12.97
C PHE A 327 -4.50 -26.97 13.72
N GLN A 328 -3.24 -27.37 13.94
CA GLN A 328 -2.23 -26.56 14.62
C GLN A 328 -1.92 -25.27 13.85
N GLU A 329 -1.87 -25.34 12.52
CA GLU A 329 -1.67 -24.16 11.67
C GLU A 329 -2.83 -23.18 11.79
N LYS A 330 -4.08 -23.67 11.65
CA LYS A 330 -5.29 -22.83 11.78
C LYS A 330 -5.40 -22.22 13.17
N GLN A 331 -5.17 -23.01 14.22
CA GLN A 331 -5.19 -22.54 15.61
C GLN A 331 -4.12 -21.48 15.83
N GLY A 332 -2.90 -21.71 15.31
CA GLY A 332 -1.79 -20.77 15.39
C GLY A 332 -2.11 -19.41 14.77
N ARG A 333 -2.67 -19.39 13.54
CA ARG A 333 -3.08 -18.14 12.86
C ARG A 333 -4.17 -17.39 13.61
N LEU A 334 -5.23 -18.08 14.05
CA LEU A 334 -6.30 -17.44 14.82
C LEU A 334 -5.79 -16.88 16.16
N SER A 335 -4.95 -17.63 16.87
CA SER A 335 -4.34 -17.17 18.12
C SER A 335 -3.44 -15.94 17.89
N MET A 336 -2.68 -15.92 16.81
CA MET A 336 -1.87 -14.76 16.41
C MET A 336 -2.75 -13.52 16.19
N HIS A 337 -3.85 -13.62 15.46
CA HIS A 337 -4.73 -12.48 15.24
C HIS A 337 -5.40 -11.99 16.54
N VAL A 338 -5.80 -12.89 17.44
CA VAL A 338 -6.30 -12.51 18.78
C VAL A 338 -5.24 -11.74 19.57
N ASP A 339 -3.99 -12.18 19.53
CA ASP A 339 -2.87 -11.49 20.19
C ASP A 339 -2.61 -10.10 19.58
N ILE A 340 -2.55 -9.99 18.25
CA ILE A 340 -2.43 -8.72 17.54
C ILE A 340 -3.53 -7.75 17.99
N LEU A 341 -4.79 -8.19 17.98
CA LEU A 341 -5.92 -7.34 18.36
C LEU A 341 -5.86 -6.91 19.82
N THR A 342 -5.41 -7.78 20.71
CA THR A 342 -5.24 -7.46 22.14
C THR A 342 -4.24 -6.33 22.33
N ARG A 343 -3.07 -6.43 21.66
CA ARG A 343 -2.03 -5.39 21.72
C ARG A 343 -2.46 -4.09 21.05
N LEU A 344 -3.18 -4.17 19.92
CA LEU A 344 -3.73 -2.98 19.27
C LEU A 344 -4.70 -2.23 20.19
N MET A 345 -5.57 -2.94 20.91
CA MET A 345 -6.50 -2.30 21.84
C MET A 345 -5.81 -1.72 23.07
N GLU A 346 -4.74 -2.35 23.56
CA GLU A 346 -3.90 -1.78 24.63
C GLU A 346 -3.28 -0.44 24.19
N LEU A 347 -2.70 -0.40 22.98
CA LEU A 347 -2.14 0.83 22.41
C LEU A 347 -3.22 1.88 22.15
N TYR A 348 -4.36 1.48 21.56
CA TYR A 348 -5.49 2.36 21.27
C TYR A 348 -6.00 3.08 22.53
N ASN A 349 -6.14 2.33 23.63
CA ASN A 349 -6.58 2.87 24.91
C ASN A 349 -5.50 3.73 25.58
N THR A 350 -4.25 3.27 25.60
CA THR A 350 -3.12 3.99 26.23
C THR A 350 -2.86 5.33 25.54
N GLN A 351 -3.05 5.38 24.22
CA GLN A 351 -2.88 6.60 23.42
C GLN A 351 -4.15 7.48 23.38
N LYS A 352 -5.23 7.08 24.07
CA LYS A 352 -6.53 7.77 24.10
C LYS A 352 -7.13 8.02 22.72
N LEU A 353 -6.97 7.07 21.80
CA LEU A 353 -7.38 7.25 20.41
C LEU A 353 -8.89 7.37 20.22
N ALA A 354 -9.72 6.83 21.13
CA ALA A 354 -11.18 7.02 21.07
C ALA A 354 -11.56 8.51 20.98
N THR A 355 -11.02 9.32 21.89
CA THR A 355 -11.29 10.77 21.94
C THR A 355 -10.77 11.48 20.68
N VAL A 356 -9.56 11.12 20.25
CA VAL A 356 -8.91 11.74 19.09
C VAL A 356 -9.69 11.40 17.81
N CYS A 357 -10.01 10.13 17.59
CA CYS A 357 -10.71 9.67 16.39
C CYS A 357 -12.13 10.25 16.28
N GLU A 358 -12.80 10.56 17.40
CA GLU A 358 -14.08 11.29 17.39
C GLU A 358 -13.93 12.70 16.81
N LEU A 359 -12.90 13.43 17.24
CA LEU A 359 -12.58 14.75 16.69
C LEU A 359 -12.18 14.67 15.22
N GLU A 360 -11.39 13.66 14.85
CA GLU A 360 -11.00 13.42 13.45
C GLU A 360 -12.20 13.20 12.53
N MET A 361 -13.24 12.52 13.04
CA MET A 361 -14.48 12.30 12.32
C MET A 361 -15.38 13.56 12.37
N ASP A 362 -15.35 14.36 13.45
CA ASP A 362 -16.07 15.64 13.52
C ASP A 362 -15.53 16.62 12.46
N MET A 363 -14.21 16.60 12.26
CA MET A 363 -13.51 17.32 11.18
C MET A 363 -13.93 16.82 9.79
N ALA A 364 -13.84 15.51 9.53
CA ALA A 364 -14.11 14.95 8.21
C ALA A 364 -15.55 15.14 7.75
N ALA A 365 -16.51 14.92 8.66
CA ALA A 365 -17.93 15.00 8.36
C ALA A 365 -18.54 16.39 8.60
N GLU A 366 -17.72 17.40 8.91
CA GLU A 366 -18.14 18.78 9.22
C GLU A 366 -19.29 18.85 10.26
N ARG A 367 -19.25 17.98 11.28
CA ARG A 367 -20.37 17.78 12.23
C ARG A 367 -20.56 18.94 13.22
N ARG A 368 -19.54 19.78 13.40
CA ARG A 368 -19.54 20.88 14.37
C ARG A 368 -19.12 22.21 13.73
N PRO A 369 -19.65 23.34 14.23
CA PRO A 369 -19.15 24.66 13.84
C PRO A 369 -17.67 24.83 14.21
N PHE A 370 -16.94 25.60 13.39
CA PHE A 370 -15.50 25.82 13.55
C PHE A 370 -15.07 26.23 14.97
N LYS A 371 -15.80 27.16 15.62
CA LYS A 371 -15.44 27.66 16.95
C LYS A 371 -15.49 26.57 18.03
N GLU A 372 -16.49 25.70 17.98
CA GLU A 372 -16.64 24.59 18.92
C GLU A 372 -15.54 23.55 18.69
N LEU A 373 -15.32 23.18 17.42
CA LEU A 373 -14.27 22.25 17.04
C LEU A 373 -12.87 22.76 17.40
N PHE A 374 -12.60 24.04 17.16
CA PHE A 374 -11.34 24.68 17.52
C PHE A 374 -11.05 24.55 19.02
N GLU A 375 -12.05 24.79 19.88
CA GLU A 375 -11.87 24.71 21.32
C GLU A 375 -11.62 23.27 21.79
N LEU A 376 -12.34 22.29 21.22
CA LEU A 376 -12.11 20.86 21.51
C LEU A 376 -10.73 20.38 21.07
N VAL A 377 -10.29 20.79 19.88
CA VAL A 377 -8.93 20.51 19.39
C VAL A 377 -7.90 21.17 20.29
N ARG A 378 -8.08 22.46 20.65
CA ARG A 378 -7.17 23.18 21.56
C ARG A 378 -7.01 22.47 22.89
N GLN A 379 -8.10 22.00 23.49
CA GLN A 379 -8.06 21.23 24.74
C GLN A 379 -7.33 19.89 24.57
N SER A 380 -7.62 19.15 23.48
CA SER A 380 -7.04 17.83 23.25
C SER A 380 -5.55 17.87 22.92
N VAL A 381 -5.11 18.85 22.13
CA VAL A 381 -3.69 19.02 21.79
C VAL A 381 -2.88 19.54 23.01
N ALA A 382 -3.52 20.20 23.97
CA ALA A 382 -2.91 20.60 25.23
C ALA A 382 -2.90 19.50 26.31
N ASP A 383 -3.70 18.43 26.16
CA ASP A 383 -3.77 17.33 27.12
C ASP A 383 -2.45 16.54 27.15
N ALA A 384 -1.70 16.64 28.25
CA ALA A 384 -0.42 15.97 28.44
C ALA A 384 -0.54 14.44 28.58
N SER A 385 -1.73 13.92 28.82
CA SER A 385 -1.98 12.48 28.89
C SER A 385 -2.15 11.84 27.51
N ILE A 386 -2.34 12.65 26.44
CA ILE A 386 -2.28 12.18 25.07
C ILE A 386 -0.81 12.26 24.59
N PRO A 387 -0.24 11.21 24.01
CA PRO A 387 1.14 11.23 23.55
C PRO A 387 1.42 12.33 22.51
N VAL A 388 2.61 12.93 22.58
CA VAL A 388 3.04 14.00 21.67
C VAL A 388 2.80 13.67 20.19
N PRO A 389 3.13 12.47 19.67
CA PRO A 389 2.89 12.13 18.26
C PRO A 389 1.41 12.16 17.87
N VAL A 390 0.51 11.75 18.76
CA VAL A 390 -0.95 11.72 18.53
C VAL A 390 -1.51 13.14 18.51
N ARG A 391 -1.10 13.98 19.47
CA ARG A 391 -1.50 15.40 19.51
C ARG A 391 -1.01 16.16 18.28
N LEU A 392 0.22 15.89 17.85
CA LEU A 392 0.79 16.47 16.64
C LEU A 392 -0.01 16.04 15.41
N ARG A 393 -0.33 14.76 15.24
CA ARG A 393 -1.18 14.28 14.14
C ARG A 393 -2.56 14.95 14.13
N LEU A 394 -3.21 15.05 15.30
CA LEU A 394 -4.49 15.74 15.44
C LEU A 394 -4.39 17.20 14.98
N LEU A 395 -3.33 17.91 15.39
CA LEU A 395 -3.09 19.29 14.99
C LEU A 395 -2.81 19.41 13.47
N LEU A 396 -2.00 18.52 12.91
CA LEU A 396 -1.70 18.49 11.47
C LEU A 396 -2.96 18.21 10.65
N ARG A 397 -3.82 17.29 11.11
CA ARG A 397 -5.11 17.00 10.48
C ARG A 397 -6.05 18.20 10.54
N PHE A 398 -6.10 18.89 11.68
CA PHE A 398 -6.91 20.11 11.82
C PHE A 398 -6.44 21.23 10.87
N ILE A 399 -5.12 21.39 10.71
CA ILE A 399 -4.54 22.30 9.70
C ILE A 399 -4.93 21.89 8.29
N ALA A 400 -4.86 20.60 7.96
CA ALA A 400 -5.16 20.10 6.62
C ALA A 400 -6.64 20.13 6.24
N SER A 401 -7.55 20.14 7.23
CA SER A 401 -9.01 20.16 7.02
C SER A 401 -9.64 21.56 7.12
N SER A 402 -8.94 22.55 7.71
CA SER A 402 -9.50 23.87 7.99
C SER A 402 -9.09 24.94 6.96
N ASP A 403 -9.91 25.17 5.93
CA ASP A 403 -9.74 26.25 4.93
C ASP A 403 -10.55 27.52 5.28
N THR A 404 -10.81 27.76 6.56
CA THR A 404 -11.58 28.94 7.00
C THR A 404 -10.68 30.14 7.25
N ARG A 405 -11.14 31.33 6.83
CA ARG A 405 -10.52 32.62 7.20
C ARG A 405 -10.45 32.83 8.71
N GLU A 406 -11.32 32.15 9.47
CA GLU A 406 -11.30 32.19 10.92
C GLU A 406 -10.07 31.52 11.52
N PHE A 407 -9.36 30.66 10.78
CA PHE A 407 -8.15 29.97 11.21
C PHE A 407 -6.89 30.64 10.63
N SER A 408 -6.70 31.91 11.02
CA SER A 408 -5.56 32.72 10.58
C SER A 408 -4.21 32.10 10.99
N GLU A 409 -3.15 32.52 10.30
CA GLU A 409 -1.78 32.12 10.64
C GLU A 409 -1.42 32.45 12.09
N ALA A 410 -1.84 33.61 12.60
CA ALA A 410 -1.64 33.99 14.00
C ALA A 410 -2.34 33.02 14.97
N LYS A 411 -3.58 32.59 14.68
CA LYS A 411 -4.28 31.59 15.51
C LYS A 411 -3.60 30.22 15.43
N ARG A 412 -3.06 29.83 14.28
CA ARG A 412 -2.28 28.60 14.12
C ARG A 412 -1.02 28.63 14.98
N GLN A 413 -0.25 29.72 14.92
CA GLN A 413 0.96 29.89 15.72
C GLN A 413 0.64 29.90 17.22
N LEU A 414 -0.43 30.58 17.63
CA LEU A 414 -0.89 30.57 19.02
C LEU A 414 -1.26 29.16 19.49
N LEU A 415 -2.00 28.40 18.68
CA LEU A 415 -2.38 27.01 19.00
C LEU A 415 -1.15 26.10 19.16
N VAL A 416 -0.14 26.24 18.30
CA VAL A 416 1.14 25.51 18.40
C VAL A 416 1.89 25.88 19.69
N GLN A 417 1.87 27.15 20.06
CA GLN A 417 2.52 27.64 21.28
C GLN A 417 1.81 27.15 22.55
N GLU A 418 0.48 27.28 22.61
CA GLU A 418 -0.34 26.87 23.77
C GLU A 418 -0.35 25.35 23.99
N SER A 419 -0.18 24.56 22.93
CA SER A 419 -0.17 23.08 23.01
C SER A 419 1.15 22.48 23.51
N GLY A 420 2.18 23.31 23.76
CA GLY A 420 3.52 22.81 24.08
C GLY A 420 4.17 22.05 22.92
N LEU A 421 3.74 22.29 21.68
CA LEU A 421 4.28 21.71 20.45
C LEU A 421 5.16 22.70 19.67
N ALA A 422 5.75 23.69 20.35
CA ALA A 422 6.58 24.72 19.73
C ALA A 422 7.73 24.13 18.88
N ASN A 423 8.33 23.01 19.33
CA ASN A 423 9.38 22.31 18.59
C ASN A 423 8.90 21.71 17.26
N GLU A 424 7.59 21.53 17.09
CA GLU A 424 6.95 20.97 15.89
C GLU A 424 6.35 22.05 14.97
N ALA A 425 6.59 23.33 15.26
CA ALA A 425 6.07 24.45 14.47
C ALA A 425 6.48 24.35 12.98
N SER A 426 7.70 23.90 12.69
CA SER A 426 8.17 23.69 11.31
C SER A 426 7.31 22.66 10.57
N ARG A 427 6.92 21.55 11.23
CA ARG A 427 6.03 20.54 10.60
C ARG A 427 4.65 21.11 10.31
N CYS A 428 4.10 21.91 11.22
CA CYS A 428 2.80 22.57 11.03
C CYS A 428 2.84 23.55 9.84
N SER A 429 3.90 24.36 9.75
CA SER A 429 4.12 25.26 8.61
C SER A 429 4.29 24.50 7.30
N ASN A 430 5.09 23.42 7.30
CA ASN A 430 5.30 22.58 6.12
C ASN A 430 3.99 21.90 5.66
N MET A 431 3.17 21.43 6.59
CA MET A 431 1.86 20.85 6.29
C MET A 431 0.93 21.89 5.65
N ASN A 432 0.90 23.11 6.16
CA ASN A 432 0.13 24.19 5.54
C ASN A 432 0.59 24.47 4.11
N MET A 433 1.91 24.56 3.88
CA MET A 433 2.46 24.72 2.53
C MET A 433 2.13 23.54 1.61
N PHE A 434 2.14 22.33 2.16
CA PHE A 434 1.76 21.11 1.45
C PHE A 434 0.30 21.16 0.98
N CYS A 435 -0.64 21.56 1.84
CA CYS A 435 -2.08 21.61 1.53
C CYS A 435 -2.41 22.68 0.49
N VAL A 436 -1.80 23.87 0.58
CA VAL A 436 -2.11 25.01 -0.30
C VAL A 436 -1.63 24.79 -1.75
N ARG A 437 -0.70 23.85 -1.98
CA ARG A 437 -0.05 23.64 -3.28
C ARG A 437 -1.01 23.36 -4.44
N THR A 438 -2.01 22.50 -4.23
CA THR A 438 -2.93 22.06 -5.30
C THR A 438 -4.36 22.55 -5.14
N GLY A 439 -4.65 23.27 -4.04
CA GLY A 439 -5.99 23.66 -3.61
C GLY A 439 -6.83 22.47 -3.13
N HIS A 440 -7.93 22.78 -2.43
CA HIS A 440 -8.98 21.81 -2.07
C HIS A 440 -10.08 21.84 -3.14
N LEU A 441 -10.54 20.66 -3.60
CA LEU A 441 -11.79 20.56 -4.35
C LEU A 441 -12.94 20.67 -3.34
N LYS A 442 -13.80 21.67 -3.49
CA LYS A 442 -14.98 21.80 -2.63
C LYS A 442 -15.97 20.70 -2.99
N PRO A 443 -16.51 19.95 -2.01
CA PRO A 443 -17.70 19.14 -2.23
C PRO A 443 -18.80 20.07 -2.79
N GLU A 444 -19.47 19.68 -3.88
CA GLU A 444 -20.62 20.45 -4.36
C GLU A 444 -21.66 20.51 -3.23
N LYS A 445 -21.88 21.71 -2.66
CA LYS A 445 -22.96 21.92 -1.70
C LYS A 445 -24.28 21.75 -2.43
N ALA A 446 -25.15 20.87 -1.93
CA ALA A 446 -26.53 20.77 -2.36
C ALA A 446 -27.21 22.15 -2.30
N ALA A 447 -27.76 22.62 -3.42
CA ALA A 447 -28.39 23.93 -3.51
C ALA A 447 -29.63 24.03 -2.59
N ASP A 448 -29.72 25.12 -1.83
CA ASP A 448 -30.84 25.43 -0.93
C ASP A 448 -32.10 25.80 -1.73
N PRO A 449 -33.23 25.09 -1.60
CA PRO A 449 -34.39 25.24 -2.50
C PRO A 449 -35.28 26.46 -2.23
N ARG A 450 -34.82 27.52 -1.52
CA ARG A 450 -35.69 28.59 -1.01
C ARG A 450 -35.25 30.04 -1.28
N SER A 451 -34.67 30.34 -2.43
CA SER A 451 -34.50 31.73 -2.90
C SER A 451 -35.25 31.99 -4.22
N PRO A 452 -36.24 32.90 -4.26
CA PRO A 452 -36.91 33.30 -5.49
C PRO A 452 -36.28 34.57 -6.09
N GLY A 453 -35.91 34.57 -7.38
CA GLY A 453 -35.44 35.80 -8.05
C GLY A 453 -34.93 35.69 -9.50
N SER A 454 -35.87 35.78 -10.46
CA SER A 454 -35.83 36.24 -11.88
C SER A 454 -34.94 35.56 -12.96
N PRO A 455 -35.46 35.41 -14.20
CA PRO A 455 -34.79 34.72 -15.30
C PRO A 455 -34.05 35.69 -16.24
N THR A 456 -32.76 35.45 -16.47
CA THR A 456 -32.07 35.93 -17.66
C THR A 456 -31.39 34.74 -18.34
N GLU A 457 -31.68 34.59 -19.63
CA GLU A 457 -31.23 33.49 -20.47
C GLU A 457 -29.69 33.41 -20.52
N SER A 458 -29.14 32.36 -19.90
CA SER A 458 -27.85 31.81 -20.29
C SER A 458 -27.99 30.28 -20.36
N LYS A 459 -27.51 29.69 -21.46
CA LYS A 459 -27.64 28.27 -21.78
C LYS A 459 -26.97 27.44 -20.68
N GLY A 460 -27.79 26.91 -19.78
CA GLY A 460 -27.39 26.29 -18.51
C GLY A 460 -27.09 24.79 -18.59
N ASN A 461 -26.20 24.40 -17.69
CA ASN A 461 -25.77 23.04 -17.36
C ASN A 461 -26.94 22.08 -17.11
N VAL A 462 -26.88 20.91 -17.75
CA VAL A 462 -27.77 19.78 -17.50
C VAL A 462 -27.27 18.98 -16.28
N LEU A 463 -27.33 19.59 -15.10
CA LEU A 463 -27.01 18.93 -13.82
C LEU A 463 -28.10 19.09 -12.75
N THR A 464 -29.29 19.59 -13.10
CA THR A 464 -30.35 19.87 -12.13
C THR A 464 -31.46 18.81 -12.03
N ASN A 465 -31.34 17.62 -12.64
CA ASN A 465 -32.44 16.64 -12.62
C ASN A 465 -32.16 15.25 -12.02
N LEU A 466 -31.07 15.02 -11.27
CA LEU A 466 -30.86 13.72 -10.59
C LEU A 466 -30.54 13.78 -9.09
N GLY A 467 -30.66 14.95 -8.44
CA GLY A 467 -30.47 15.11 -6.98
C GLY A 467 -31.72 14.88 -6.11
N ARG A 468 -32.82 14.33 -6.65
CA ARG A 468 -34.02 13.96 -5.89
C ARG A 468 -34.28 12.46 -5.97
N ARG A 469 -33.45 11.70 -5.27
CA ARG A 469 -33.84 10.46 -4.61
C ARG A 469 -32.75 10.12 -3.60
N THR A 470 -33.10 10.28 -2.33
CA THR A 470 -32.58 9.47 -1.23
C THR A 470 -32.56 8.01 -1.68
N LEU A 471 -31.44 7.57 -2.24
CA LEU A 471 -31.12 6.16 -2.34
C LEU A 471 -30.55 5.79 -0.98
N ARG A 472 -31.44 5.25 -0.13
CA ARG A 472 -31.03 4.20 0.80
C ARG A 472 -30.06 3.30 0.04
N SER A 473 -28.81 3.28 0.46
CA SER A 473 -27.84 2.31 -0.03
C SER A 473 -28.49 0.94 0.10
N LYS A 474 -28.65 0.26 -1.04
CA LYS A 474 -29.01 -1.16 -1.03
C LYS A 474 -27.80 -1.88 -0.45
N THR A 475 -28.02 -2.49 0.70
CA THR A 475 -27.19 -3.54 1.27
C THR A 475 -26.65 -4.46 0.19
N TYR A 476 -25.33 -4.46 0.00
CA TYR A 476 -24.65 -5.61 -0.59
C TYR A 476 -24.66 -6.70 0.47
N ASN A 477 -25.66 -7.59 0.39
CA ASN A 477 -25.60 -8.88 1.06
C ASN A 477 -24.43 -9.67 0.44
N SER A 478 -23.28 -9.70 1.11
CA SER A 478 -22.45 -10.89 1.02
C SER A 478 -23.16 -11.98 1.83
N ALA A 479 -23.34 -13.14 1.20
CA ALA A 479 -24.03 -14.26 1.81
C ALA A 479 -23.20 -14.79 2.99
N ALA A 480 -23.56 -14.39 4.20
CA ALA A 480 -23.28 -15.13 5.42
C ALA A 480 -24.58 -15.20 6.24
N SER A 481 -25.03 -16.44 6.42
CA SER A 481 -26.23 -16.92 7.09
C SER A 481 -26.72 -16.15 8.32
N ASN A 482 -28.04 -15.96 8.36
CA ASN A 482 -28.89 -15.52 9.47
C ASN A 482 -28.46 -16.03 10.86
N VAL A 483 -28.25 -15.11 11.80
CA VAL A 483 -28.43 -15.35 13.24
C VAL A 483 -29.21 -14.17 13.81
N SER A 484 -30.41 -14.44 14.32
CA SER A 484 -31.21 -13.48 15.06
C SER A 484 -30.61 -13.25 16.45
N MET A 485 -30.35 -12.01 16.83
CA MET A 485 -30.04 -11.63 18.22
C MET A 485 -31.11 -10.69 18.74
N GLY A 486 -31.59 -11.00 19.95
CA GLY A 486 -32.56 -10.26 20.72
C GLY A 486 -32.00 -8.96 21.32
N SER A 487 -32.91 -8.28 21.98
CA SER A 487 -32.89 -6.89 22.40
C SER A 487 -31.81 -6.48 23.40
N ASP A 488 -31.44 -5.20 23.25
CA ASP A 488 -30.98 -4.24 24.28
C ASP A 488 -29.48 -4.20 24.61
N GLN A 489 -28.72 -3.52 23.74
CA GLN A 489 -27.56 -2.69 24.10
C GLN A 489 -27.20 -1.77 22.91
N GLY A 490 -26.96 -0.49 23.23
CA GLY A 490 -26.45 0.60 22.38
C GLY A 490 -26.50 0.46 20.86
N ARG A 491 -27.46 1.13 20.21
CA ARG A 491 -27.38 1.45 18.76
C ARG A 491 -26.10 2.25 18.49
N LEU A 492 -25.05 1.58 18.04
CA LEU A 492 -23.83 2.19 17.55
C LEU A 492 -24.03 2.54 16.08
N VAL A 493 -23.80 3.81 15.76
CA VAL A 493 -23.97 4.41 14.44
C VAL A 493 -23.05 3.69 13.44
N GLU A 494 -23.61 3.21 12.32
CA GLU A 494 -22.81 2.78 11.17
C GLU A 494 -21.98 3.99 10.70
N ASP A 495 -20.66 3.92 10.86
CA ASP A 495 -19.64 4.86 10.36
C ASP A 495 -19.76 5.01 8.84
N THR A 496 -20.69 5.84 8.39
CA THR A 496 -21.03 6.07 6.97
C THR A 496 -20.43 7.36 6.42
N ALA A 497 -19.50 8.00 7.15
CA ALA A 497 -19.19 9.42 6.93
C ALA A 497 -17.77 9.76 6.42
N ASP A 498 -16.82 8.81 6.34
CA ASP A 498 -15.44 9.12 5.92
C ASP A 498 -15.07 8.34 4.65
N VAL A 499 -15.76 8.62 3.55
CA VAL A 499 -15.35 8.13 2.23
C VAL A 499 -14.22 9.02 1.75
N ASN A 500 -13.01 8.48 1.68
CA ASN A 500 -11.85 9.25 1.25
C ASN A 500 -11.96 9.73 -0.20
N GLN A 501 -11.21 10.78 -0.54
CA GLN A 501 -11.33 11.42 -1.85
C GLN A 501 -10.94 10.47 -2.99
N ALA A 502 -10.02 9.53 -2.75
CA ALA A 502 -9.64 8.52 -3.72
C ALA A 502 -10.83 7.63 -4.12
N ALA A 503 -11.63 7.18 -3.14
CA ALA A 503 -12.82 6.39 -3.39
C ALA A 503 -13.87 7.17 -4.19
N LEU A 504 -14.09 8.45 -3.88
CA LEU A 504 -15.00 9.32 -4.65
C LEU A 504 -14.54 9.50 -6.10
N ILE A 505 -13.23 9.68 -6.32
CA ILE A 505 -12.65 9.79 -7.66
C ILE A 505 -12.87 8.49 -8.44
N LEU A 506 -12.65 7.33 -7.82
CA LEU A 506 -12.86 6.03 -8.45
C LEU A 506 -14.33 5.77 -8.76
N GLU A 507 -15.24 6.16 -7.86
CA GLU A 507 -16.68 6.03 -8.09
C GLU A 507 -17.14 6.93 -9.25
N ALA A 508 -16.69 8.19 -9.28
CA ALA A 508 -16.96 9.10 -10.40
C ALA A 508 -16.36 8.57 -11.72
N ALA A 509 -15.19 7.93 -11.66
CA ALA A 509 -14.56 7.30 -12.82
C ALA A 509 -15.41 6.14 -13.36
N ALA A 510 -15.87 5.26 -12.47
CA ALA A 510 -16.71 4.12 -12.81
C ALA A 510 -18.06 4.55 -13.40
N GLN A 511 -18.59 5.70 -12.97
CA GLN A 511 -19.83 6.29 -13.48
C GLN A 511 -19.63 7.14 -14.74
N GLY A 512 -18.40 7.37 -15.19
CA GLY A 512 -18.08 8.23 -16.32
C GLY A 512 -18.36 9.73 -16.07
N SER A 513 -18.46 10.14 -14.80
CA SER A 513 -18.80 11.49 -14.36
C SER A 513 -17.58 12.35 -13.97
N LEU A 514 -16.36 11.84 -14.13
CA LEU A 514 -15.13 12.60 -13.87
C LEU A 514 -15.09 13.90 -14.70
N SER A 515 -15.01 15.02 -13.99
CA SER A 515 -14.88 16.35 -14.56
C SER A 515 -13.66 16.47 -15.47
N MET A 516 -13.87 16.92 -16.71
CA MET A 516 -12.79 17.18 -17.68
C MET A 516 -11.98 18.44 -17.34
N THR A 517 -12.51 19.34 -16.50
CA THR A 517 -11.79 20.53 -16.04
C THR A 517 -10.82 20.20 -14.91
N ASP A 518 -11.21 19.28 -14.03
CA ASP A 518 -10.42 18.88 -12.86
C ASP A 518 -9.51 17.67 -13.17
N SER A 519 -9.88 16.86 -14.16
CA SER A 519 -9.09 15.72 -14.66
C SER A 519 -8.83 15.85 -16.16
N ARG A 520 -7.64 16.34 -16.52
CA ARG A 520 -7.29 16.53 -17.93
C ARG A 520 -6.84 15.22 -18.57
N ARG A 521 -7.20 15.04 -19.85
CA ARG A 521 -6.63 13.96 -20.67
C ARG A 521 -5.19 14.35 -21.02
N SER A 522 -4.26 13.40 -20.94
CA SER A 522 -3.02 13.55 -21.69
C SER A 522 -3.30 13.36 -23.18
N THR A 523 -2.92 14.32 -24.02
CA THR A 523 -2.99 14.23 -25.48
C THR A 523 -1.62 14.59 -26.07
N PRO A 524 -1.21 13.98 -27.19
CA PRO A 524 0.03 14.37 -27.86
C PRO A 524 -0.01 15.85 -28.29
N ARG A 525 1.16 16.49 -28.26
CA ARG A 525 1.39 17.78 -28.95
C ARG A 525 1.70 17.54 -30.41
#